data_AF-A0A0M3JE88-F1
#
_entry.id   AF-A0A0M3JE88-F1
#
_cell.length_a   1.000
_cell.length_b   1.000
_cell.length_c   1.000
_cell.angle_alpha   90.00
_cell.angle_beta   90.00
_cell.angle_gamma   90.00
#
_symmetry.space_group_name_H-M   'P 1'
#
loop_
_entity.id
_entity.type
_entity.pdbx_description
1 polymer ?
#
loop_
_entity_poly.entity_id
_entity_poly.type
_entity_poly.pdbx_seq_one_letter_code
_entity_poly.pdbx_strand_id
1 'polypeptide(L)'
;LKIAYDEKVLPSELRHLYAQFDTPPIRDPELFGKPTIMMLGQYSVGKTSMISYLLGGTYPGADIGPEPTTDIFAHISYNEFPITVPGTTLVADKEYQFQVSPSIF
;
A
#
# COMPACT_ATOMS: atom_id res chain seq x y z
N LEU A 1 -18.93 -0.06 10.21
CA LEU A 1 -18.18 1.03 9.55
C LEU A 1 -18.69 1.26 8.13
N LYS A 2 -18.65 0.27 7.23
CA LYS A 2 -19.15 0.40 5.84
C LYS A 2 -20.55 1.01 5.71
N ILE A 3 -21.54 0.44 6.40
CA ILE A 3 -22.93 0.94 6.39
C ILE A 3 -22.99 2.43 6.75
N ALA A 4 -22.22 2.86 7.76
CA ALA A 4 -22.21 4.27 8.16
C ALA A 4 -21.56 5.18 7.11
N TYR A 5 -20.50 4.72 6.42
CA TYR A 5 -19.90 5.46 5.30
C TYR A 5 -20.88 5.57 4.13
N ASP A 6 -21.46 4.45 3.71
CA ASP A 6 -22.39 4.36 2.57
C ASP A 6 -23.65 5.21 2.78
N GLU A 7 -24.21 5.20 3.99
CA GLU A 7 -25.47 5.90 4.29
C GLU A 7 -25.27 7.38 4.61
N LYS A 8 -24.12 7.79 5.14
CA LYS A 8 -23.94 9.14 5.71
C LYS A 8 -22.86 9.97 5.04
N VAL A 9 -21.76 9.36 4.61
CA VAL A 9 -20.59 10.09 4.09
C VAL A 9 -20.61 10.14 2.57
N LEU A 10 -20.73 8.97 1.92
CA LEU A 10 -20.73 8.85 0.47
C LEU A 10 -21.76 9.77 -0.24
N PRO A 11 -23.01 9.92 0.24
CA PRO A 11 -23.97 10.81 -0.41
C PRO A 11 -23.53 12.29 -0.36
N SER A 12 -22.79 12.69 0.67
CA SER A 12 -22.26 14.05 0.80
C SER A 12 -21.07 14.28 -0.12
N GLU A 13 -20.14 13.32 -0.22
CA GLU A 13 -18.99 13.38 -1.13
C GLU A 13 -19.45 13.50 -2.59
N LEU A 14 -20.44 12.70 -2.99
CA LEU A 14 -21.00 12.73 -4.34
C LEU A 14 -21.75 14.04 -4.63
N ARG A 15 -22.56 14.54 -3.68
CA ARG A 15 -23.30 15.81 -3.85
C ARG A 15 -22.37 17.00 -4.10
N HIS A 16 -21.22 17.02 -3.45
CA HIS A 16 -20.27 18.15 -3.53
C HIS A 16 -19.10 17.88 -4.48
N LEU A 17 -19.13 16.79 -5.24
CA LEU A 17 -18.06 16.40 -6.17
C LEU A 17 -16.67 16.36 -5.49
N TYR A 18 -16.62 15.87 -4.24
CA TYR A 18 -15.41 15.92 -3.40
C TYR A 18 -14.17 15.30 -4.07
N ALA A 19 -14.39 14.24 -4.86
CA ALA A 19 -13.34 13.57 -5.63
C ALA A 19 -12.62 14.47 -6.66
N GLN A 20 -13.20 15.62 -7.04
CA GLN A 20 -12.54 16.59 -7.92
C GLN A 20 -11.58 17.52 -7.18
N PHE A 21 -11.67 17.58 -5.85
CA PHE A 21 -10.89 18.49 -5.02
C PHE A 21 -9.80 17.77 -4.22
N ASP A 22 -10.08 16.55 -3.78
CA ASP A 22 -9.20 15.82 -2.87
C ASP A 22 -9.22 14.32 -3.19
N THR A 23 -9.95 13.52 -2.41
CA THR A 23 -9.89 12.05 -2.47
C THR A 23 -11.16 11.44 -3.07
N PRO A 24 -11.03 10.37 -3.87
CA PRO A 24 -12.18 9.63 -4.38
C PRO A 24 -12.90 8.87 -3.26
N PRO A 25 -14.14 8.40 -3.50
CA PRO A 25 -14.85 7.56 -2.54
C PRO A 25 -14.04 6.34 -2.10
N ILE A 26 -14.11 6.03 -0.81
CA ILE A 26 -13.44 4.87 -0.22
C ILE A 26 -13.99 3.60 -0.85
N ARG A 27 -13.09 2.73 -1.28
CA ARG A 27 -13.42 1.43 -1.88
C ARG A 27 -13.43 0.32 -0.83
N ASP A 28 -14.16 -0.76 -1.11
CA ASP A 28 -14.23 -1.92 -0.23
C ASP A 28 -12.83 -2.51 0.12
N PRO A 29 -11.89 -2.67 -0.82
CA PRO A 29 -10.54 -3.14 -0.50
C PRO A 29 -9.76 -2.23 0.44
N GLU A 30 -10.02 -0.92 0.45
CA GLU A 30 -9.38 0.02 1.37
C GLU A 30 -9.95 -0.11 2.79
N LEU A 31 -11.25 -0.38 2.91
CA LEU A 31 -11.92 -0.51 4.20
C LEU A 31 -11.70 -1.88 4.85
N PHE A 32 -11.60 -2.94 4.05
CA PHE A 32 -11.43 -4.32 4.51
C PHE A 32 -10.02 -4.86 4.28
N GLY A 33 -9.10 -4.00 3.84
CA GLY A 33 -7.73 -4.34 3.56
C GLY A 33 -6.98 -4.87 4.78
N LYS A 34 -5.88 -5.58 4.52
CA LYS A 34 -5.05 -6.12 5.60
C LYS A 34 -4.33 -4.96 6.31
N PRO A 35 -4.26 -4.97 7.65
CA PRO A 35 -3.44 -4.00 8.38
C PRO A 35 -2.02 -3.95 7.79
N THR A 36 -1.56 -2.74 7.48
CA THR A 36 -0.29 -2.52 6.78
C THR A 36 0.60 -1.60 7.61
N ILE A 37 1.89 -1.94 7.68
CA ILE A 37 2.90 -1.17 8.41
C ILE A 37 3.82 -0.50 7.37
N MET A 38 3.94 0.82 7.45
CA MET A 38 4.84 1.59 6.59
C MET A 38 6.14 1.90 7.33
N MET A 39 7.27 1.41 6.81
CA MET A 39 8.59 1.71 7.36
C MET A 39 9.15 2.98 6.70
N LEU A 40 9.31 4.05 7.49
CA LEU A 40 9.89 5.31 7.04
C LEU A 40 11.26 5.54 7.69
N GLY A 41 12.19 6.14 6.95
CA GLY A 41 13.52 6.48 7.47
C GLY A 41 14.55 6.68 6.36
N GLN A 42 15.65 7.36 6.69
CA GLN A 42 16.76 7.61 5.77
C GLN A 42 17.42 6.33 5.26
N TYR A 43 18.30 6.45 4.27
CA TYR A 43 19.08 5.33 3.76
C TYR A 43 19.88 4.66 4.88
N SER A 44 19.99 3.32 4.80
CA SER A 44 20.83 2.52 5.68
C SER A 44 20.51 2.56 7.19
N VAL A 45 19.32 3.02 7.60
CA VAL A 45 18.87 3.01 9.01
C VAL A 45 18.24 1.68 9.45
N GLY A 46 18.41 0.60 8.68
CA GLY A 46 17.98 -0.74 9.07
C GLY A 46 16.54 -1.13 8.77
N LYS A 47 15.83 -0.43 7.87
CA LYS A 47 14.44 -0.76 7.47
C LYS A 47 14.31 -2.20 6.94
N THR A 48 15.14 -2.57 5.97
CA THR A 48 15.21 -3.92 5.39
C THR A 48 15.51 -4.96 6.47
N SER A 49 16.49 -4.68 7.34
CA SER A 49 16.87 -5.56 8.45
C SER A 49 15.73 -5.75 9.46
N MET A 50 14.98 -4.69 9.77
CA MET A 50 13.83 -4.76 10.68
C MET A 50 12.73 -5.64 10.12
N ILE A 51 12.45 -5.57 8.82
CA ILE A 51 11.46 -6.43 8.16
C ILE A 51 11.92 -7.89 8.22
N SER A 52 13.16 -8.18 7.84
CA SER A 52 13.72 -9.54 7.91
C SER A 52 13.69 -10.10 9.34
N TYR A 53 13.97 -9.26 10.34
CA TYR A 53 13.88 -9.63 11.75
C TYR A 53 12.45 -10.01 12.15
N LEU A 54 11.45 -9.22 11.77
CA LEU A 54 10.03 -9.50 12.06
C LEU A 54 9.52 -10.75 11.36
N LEU A 55 10.03 -11.04 10.15
CA LEU A 55 9.67 -12.24 9.39
C LEU A 55 10.44 -13.50 9.84
N GLY A 56 11.51 -13.34 10.62
CA GLY A 56 12.40 -14.45 10.99
C GLY A 56 13.18 -15.05 9.80
N GLY A 57 13.36 -14.29 8.71
CA GLY A 57 13.94 -14.77 7.47
C GLY A 57 14.14 -13.67 6.42
N THR A 58 14.58 -14.03 5.21
CA THR A 58 14.71 -13.08 4.09
C THR A 58 13.43 -13.04 3.26
N TYR A 59 13.30 -12.01 2.41
CA TYR A 59 12.22 -11.88 1.45
C TYR A 59 12.78 -11.49 0.07
N PRO A 60 12.05 -11.76 -1.04
CA PRO A 60 12.48 -11.33 -2.36
C PRO A 60 12.73 -9.81 -2.43
N GLY A 61 13.91 -9.40 -2.89
CA GLY A 61 14.32 -7.99 -2.95
C GLY A 61 14.88 -7.42 -1.64
N ALA A 62 15.12 -8.26 -0.62
CA ALA A 62 15.86 -7.88 0.58
C ALA A 62 17.38 -7.80 0.31
N ASP A 63 17.83 -6.86 -0.53
CA ASP A 63 19.25 -6.62 -0.76
C ASP A 63 19.80 -5.75 0.38
N ILE A 64 20.54 -6.36 1.31
CA ILE A 64 21.25 -5.65 2.38
C ILE A 64 22.70 -5.45 1.92
N GLY A 65 22.96 -4.32 1.25
CA GLY A 65 24.30 -3.93 0.81
C GLY A 65 24.73 -2.57 1.39
N PRO A 66 26.04 -2.27 1.42
CA PRO A 66 26.57 -0.98 1.90
C PRO A 66 26.24 0.21 0.98
N GLU A 67 25.92 -0.05 -0.28
CA GLU A 67 25.40 0.92 -1.26
C GLU A 67 23.90 1.19 -1.03
N PRO A 68 23.34 2.35 -1.43
CA PRO A 68 21.90 2.60 -1.38
C PRO A 68 21.16 1.51 -2.14
N THR A 69 20.43 0.66 -1.42
CA THR A 69 19.92 -0.62 -1.94
C THR A 69 18.39 -0.64 -2.03
N THR A 70 17.70 0.45 -1.69
CA THR A 70 16.24 0.52 -1.81
C THR A 70 15.79 1.94 -2.17
N ASP A 71 15.82 2.24 -3.48
CA ASP A 71 15.27 3.46 -4.07
C ASP A 71 13.82 3.29 -4.56
N ILE A 72 13.21 2.13 -4.28
CA ILE A 72 11.86 1.78 -4.72
C ILE A 72 10.92 1.54 -3.54
N PHE A 73 9.66 1.93 -3.72
CA PHE A 73 8.60 1.58 -2.79
C PHE A 73 8.27 0.09 -2.94
N ALA A 74 8.57 -0.71 -1.91
CA ALA A 74 8.31 -2.15 -1.89
C ALA A 74 7.16 -2.47 -0.94
N HIS A 75 6.22 -3.29 -1.41
CA HIS A 75 5.18 -3.88 -0.58
C HIS A 75 5.42 -5.37 -0.41
N ILE A 76 5.43 -5.82 0.85
CA ILE A 76 5.73 -7.20 1.22
C ILE A 76 4.47 -7.80 1.82
N SER A 77 3.93 -8.83 1.15
CA SER A 77 2.77 -9.56 1.61
C SER A 77 2.96 -11.06 1.50
N TYR A 78 2.19 -11.80 2.29
CA TYR A 78 2.16 -13.25 2.25
C TYR A 78 1.72 -13.77 0.87
N ASN A 79 2.43 -14.80 0.40
CA ASN A 79 2.02 -15.69 -0.68
C ASN A 79 2.52 -17.11 -0.35
N GLU A 80 1.89 -18.14 -0.91
CA GLU A 80 2.30 -19.53 -0.70
C GLU A 80 3.73 -19.79 -1.21
N PHE A 81 4.13 -19.12 -2.29
CA PHE A 81 5.47 -19.22 -2.88
C PHE A 81 6.15 -17.85 -2.96
N PRO A 82 7.48 -17.77 -2.82
CA PRO A 82 8.20 -16.51 -2.97
C PRO A 82 8.11 -16.03 -4.42
N ILE A 83 7.39 -14.93 -4.63
CA ILE A 83 7.21 -14.28 -5.93
C ILE A 83 7.45 -12.78 -5.81
N THR A 84 7.85 -12.18 -6.92
CA THR A 84 7.92 -10.72 -7.07
C THR A 84 6.90 -10.28 -8.10
N VAL A 85 6.05 -9.32 -7.75
CA VAL A 85 5.03 -8.75 -8.65
C VAL A 85 5.43 -7.30 -8.97
N PRO A 86 5.48 -6.90 -10.26
CA PRO A 86 5.72 -5.51 -10.62
C PRO A 86 4.66 -4.57 -10.00
N GLY A 87 5.08 -3.40 -9.53
CA GLY A 87 4.17 -2.43 -8.92
C GLY A 87 3.03 -1.99 -9.85
N THR A 88 3.28 -1.90 -11.15
CA THR A 88 2.25 -1.59 -12.16
C THR A 88 1.17 -2.66 -12.24
N THR A 89 1.54 -3.93 -12.11
CA THR A 89 0.58 -5.05 -12.06
C THR A 89 -0.22 -5.02 -10.76
N LEU A 90 0.44 -4.72 -9.63
CA LEU A 90 -0.20 -4.64 -8.33
C LEU A 90 -1.23 -3.51 -8.25
N VAL A 91 -0.92 -2.33 -8.80
CA VAL A 91 -1.84 -1.19 -8.86
C VAL A 91 -3.04 -1.44 -9.77
N ALA A 92 -2.88 -2.28 -10.79
CA ALA A 92 -3.98 -2.66 -11.69
C ALA A 92 -4.95 -3.67 -11.05
N ASP A 93 -4.58 -4.29 -9.93
CA ASP A 93 -5.43 -5.22 -9.20
C ASP A 93 -6.58 -4.46 -8.49
N LYS A 94 -7.82 -4.85 -8.81
CA LYS A 94 -9.03 -4.23 -8.26
C LYS A 94 -9.29 -4.61 -6.82
N GLU A 95 -8.82 -5.79 -6.41
CA GLU A 95 -9.00 -6.32 -5.05
C GLU A 95 -7.90 -5.81 -4.10
N TYR A 96 -6.91 -5.10 -4.65
CA TYR A 96 -5.81 -4.58 -3.86
C TYR A 96 -6.14 -3.24 -3.22
N GLN A 97 -5.83 -3.13 -1.93
CA GLN A 97 -6.18 -2.00 -1.08
C GLN A 97 -5.49 -0.69 -1.50
N PHE A 98 -4.35 -0.76 -2.18
CA PHE A 98 -3.65 0.44 -2.65
C PHE A 98 -3.81 0.58 -4.16
N GLN A 99 -4.67 1.50 -4.60
CA GLN A 99 -4.69 1.95 -5.98
C GLN A 99 -4.17 3.38 -6.06
N VAL A 100 -3.57 3.70 -7.21
CA VAL A 100 -3.15 5.06 -7.52
C VAL A 100 -4.42 5.87 -7.78
N SER A 101 -4.65 6.90 -6.97
CA SER A 101 -5.65 7.91 -7.31
C SER A 101 -5.16 8.69 -8.55
N PRO A 102 -5.96 8.83 -9.62
CA PRO A 102 -5.60 9.61 -10.80
C PRO A 102 -5.29 11.09 -10.49
N SER A 103 -5.64 11.57 -9.29
CA SER A 103 -5.49 12.97 -8.87
C SER A 103 -4.09 13.35 -8.32
N ILE A 104 -3.11 12.45 -8.31
CA ILE A 104 -1.76 12.70 -7.72
C ILE A 104 -0.65 12.76 -8.79
N PHE A 105 -0.96 13.22 -10.00
CA PHE A 105 0.04 13.64 -10.99
C PHE A 105 -0.33 14.98 -11.62
#